data_AF-A0A822FYX8-F1
#
_entry.id   AF-A0A822FYX8-F1
#
_cell.length_a   1.000
_cell.length_b   1.000
_cell.length_c   1.000
_cell.angle_alpha   90.00
_cell.angle_beta   90.00
_cell.angle_gamma   90.00
#
_symmetry.space_group_name_H-M   'P 1'
#
loop_
_entity.id
_entity.type
_entity.pdbx_description
1 polymer ?
#
loop_
_entity_poly.entity_id
_entity_poly.type
_entity_poly.pdbx_seq_one_letter_code
_entity_poly.pdbx_strand_id
1 'polypeptide(L)'
;MIGTAWSAPRKEVRSVTNNENNDDEDYDIDFVDNSERSSASDFEQRVLELTNEARRSSRWCGWSWYSATTPLQWNNQLGNAARGHAEDMLARNYFDHNSLDGRTPWDRMADAGYPRNCAGGENIAANQNPAAAVEAWLK
;
A
#
# COMPACT_ATOMS: atom_id res chain seq x y z
N MET A 1 -6.57 -11.11 5.28
CA MET A 1 -6.18 -10.05 4.33
C MET A 1 -4.72 -9.73 4.60
N ILE A 2 -3.93 -9.67 3.54
CA ILE A 2 -2.47 -9.51 3.55
C ILE A 2 -2.24 -8.03 3.21
N GLY A 3 -1.70 -7.28 4.17
CA GLY A 3 -1.50 -5.84 4.03
C GLY A 3 -0.02 -5.53 4.11
N THR A 4 0.61 -5.33 2.96
CA THR A 4 2.02 -4.97 2.88
C THR A 4 2.18 -3.46 3.03
N ALA A 5 2.85 -3.00 4.09
CA ALA A 5 3.13 -1.58 4.30
C ALA A 5 4.37 -1.16 3.49
N TRP A 6 4.18 -0.43 2.39
CA TRP A 6 5.27 0.12 1.59
C TRP A 6 5.34 1.64 1.68
N SER A 7 6.56 2.17 1.82
CA SER A 7 6.88 3.59 1.72
C SER A 7 7.69 3.84 0.46
N ALA A 8 7.40 4.92 -0.26
CA ALA A 8 8.32 5.46 -1.26
C ALA A 8 8.40 7.00 -1.18
N PRO A 9 9.57 7.60 -1.48
CA PRO A 9 9.73 9.05 -1.48
C PRO A 9 8.99 9.72 -2.65
N ARG A 10 8.52 10.95 -2.38
CA ARG A 10 7.68 11.84 -3.20
C ARG A 10 8.14 11.96 -4.67
N LYS A 11 7.22 11.77 -5.63
CA LYS A 11 7.33 12.37 -6.98
C LYS A 11 6.60 13.70 -6.95
N GLU A 12 7.28 14.80 -7.29
CA GLU A 12 6.63 16.10 -7.48
C GLU A 12 5.76 16.05 -8.73
N VAL A 13 4.49 16.43 -8.60
CA VAL A 13 3.59 16.65 -9.73
C VAL A 13 3.21 18.13 -9.73
N ARG A 14 3.53 18.82 -10.83
CA ARG A 14 3.20 20.23 -11.06
C ARG A 14 1.71 20.37 -11.36
N SER A 15 1.09 21.39 -10.79
CA SER A 15 -0.31 21.75 -10.97
C SER A 15 -0.60 22.32 -12.36
N VAL A 16 -1.69 21.85 -12.98
CA VAL A 16 -2.33 22.54 -14.10
C VAL A 16 -3.75 22.88 -13.66
N THR A 17 -4.05 24.17 -13.54
CA THR A 17 -5.39 24.72 -13.43
C THR A 17 -6.02 24.77 -14.82
N ASN A 18 -7.34 24.59 -14.94
CA ASN A 18 -8.19 25.45 -15.76
C ASN A 18 -9.68 25.28 -15.43
N ASN A 19 -10.36 26.43 -15.52
CA ASN A 19 -11.76 26.72 -15.26
C ASN A 19 -12.52 26.86 -16.61
N GLU A 20 -13.85 26.88 -16.53
CA GLU A 20 -14.85 27.53 -17.41
C GLU A 20 -15.83 26.63 -18.21
N ASN A 21 -17.03 26.50 -17.62
CA ASN A 21 -18.43 26.57 -18.12
C ASN A 21 -18.73 26.45 -19.63
N ASN A 22 -19.76 25.66 -19.98
CA ASN A 22 -20.97 26.12 -20.70
C ASN A 22 -22.04 25.02 -20.77
N ASP A 23 -23.29 25.48 -20.78
CA ASP A 23 -24.54 24.76 -20.53
C ASP A 23 -25.12 24.05 -21.78
N ASP A 24 -26.06 23.14 -21.50
CA ASP A 24 -27.13 22.59 -22.38
C ASP A 24 -26.76 21.53 -23.45
N GLU A 25 -27.01 20.25 -23.14
CA GLU A 25 -28.03 19.37 -23.80
C GLU A 25 -27.72 17.85 -23.68
N ASP A 26 -28.74 17.13 -23.20
CA ASP A 26 -29.10 15.72 -23.34
C ASP A 26 -28.07 14.73 -23.95
N TYR A 27 -27.45 13.90 -23.10
CA TYR A 27 -26.96 12.57 -23.48
C TYR A 27 -27.07 11.60 -22.30
N ASP A 28 -27.70 10.46 -22.57
CA ASP A 28 -27.73 9.27 -21.71
C ASP A 28 -26.27 8.81 -21.47
N ILE A 29 -25.71 9.16 -20.32
CA ILE A 29 -24.38 8.70 -19.91
C ILE A 29 -24.61 7.57 -18.92
N ASP A 30 -24.41 6.35 -19.42
CA ASP A 30 -23.95 5.23 -18.63
C ASP A 30 -22.78 5.75 -17.78
N PHE A 31 -23.05 6.10 -16.53
CA PHE A 31 -22.02 6.46 -15.57
C PHE A 31 -21.24 5.17 -15.30
N VAL A 32 -20.32 4.84 -16.21
CA VAL A 32 -19.18 4.03 -15.88
C VAL A 32 -18.41 4.90 -14.91
N ASP A 33 -18.73 4.73 -13.63
CA ASP A 33 -17.99 5.31 -12.55
C ASP A 33 -16.54 4.83 -12.65
N ASN A 34 -15.72 5.64 -13.31
CA ASN A 34 -14.30 5.46 -13.43
C ASN A 34 -13.56 5.97 -12.17
N SER A 35 -14.24 6.04 -11.03
CA SER A 35 -13.66 6.33 -9.72
C SER A 35 -13.51 5.09 -8.82
N GLU A 36 -14.06 3.92 -9.20
CA GLU A 36 -14.07 2.72 -8.36
C GLU A 36 -12.85 1.77 -8.54
N ARG A 37 -11.65 2.29 -8.86
CA ARG A 37 -10.43 1.45 -8.92
C ARG A 37 -9.16 2.07 -8.34
N SER A 38 -9.27 2.94 -7.32
CA SER A 38 -8.06 3.61 -6.80
C SER A 38 -8.16 4.22 -5.39
N SER A 39 -8.65 3.47 -4.40
CA SER A 39 -8.46 3.79 -2.98
C SER A 39 -8.21 2.55 -2.13
N ALA A 40 -7.52 2.69 -1.01
CA ALA A 40 -7.32 1.61 -0.04
C ALA A 40 -8.67 1.07 0.45
N SER A 41 -8.77 -0.25 0.67
CA SER A 41 -9.88 -0.84 1.44
C SER A 41 -9.82 -0.41 2.91
N ASP A 42 -10.93 -0.52 3.64
CA ASP A 42 -10.96 -0.22 5.08
C ASP A 42 -9.91 -1.02 5.89
N PHE A 43 -9.66 -2.26 5.49
CA PHE A 43 -8.62 -3.08 6.09
C PHE A 43 -7.23 -2.47 5.87
N GLU A 44 -6.90 -2.12 4.63
CA GLU A 44 -5.61 -1.54 4.25
C GLU A 44 -5.41 -0.15 4.87
N GLN A 45 -6.45 0.67 4.86
CA GLN A 45 -6.48 1.98 5.49
C GLN A 45 -6.23 1.85 7.00
N ARG A 46 -6.87 0.88 7.66
CA ARG A 46 -6.67 0.65 9.09
C ARG A 46 -5.25 0.17 9.42
N VAL A 47 -4.66 -0.68 8.57
CA VAL A 47 -3.25 -1.09 8.71
C VAL A 47 -2.32 0.12 8.59
N LEU A 48 -2.55 1.00 7.62
CA LEU A 48 -1.75 2.21 7.43
C LEU A 48 -1.84 3.15 8.64
N GLU A 49 -3.05 3.36 9.16
CA GLU A 49 -3.29 4.20 10.34
C GLU A 49 -2.54 3.70 11.58
N LEU A 50 -2.68 2.41 11.89
CA LEU A 50 -2.03 1.78 13.03
C LEU A 50 -0.51 1.78 12.88
N THR A 51 -0.02 1.56 11.65
CA THR A 51 1.41 1.68 11.34
C THR A 51 1.91 3.11 11.58
N ASN A 52 1.16 4.11 11.13
CA ASN A 52 1.49 5.52 11.36
C ASN A 52 1.41 5.92 12.82
N GLU A 53 0.47 5.36 13.58
CA GLU A 53 0.42 5.50 15.03
C GLU A 53 1.68 4.94 15.69
N ALA A 54 2.12 3.76 15.28
CA ALA A 54 3.35 3.16 15.78
C ALA A 54 4.60 4.01 15.45
N ARG A 55 4.67 4.56 14.24
CA ARG A 55 5.79 5.40 13.76
C ARG A 55 5.93 6.72 14.50
N ARG A 56 4.85 7.27 15.07
CA ARG A 56 4.88 8.54 15.84
C ARG A 56 5.53 8.42 17.22
N SER A 57 5.87 7.21 17.65
CA SER A 57 6.51 6.95 18.94
C SER A 57 7.87 6.33 18.76
N SER A 58 8.86 6.79 19.54
CA SER A 58 10.16 6.11 19.65
C SER A 58 9.98 4.71 20.24
N ARG A 59 10.68 3.73 19.71
CA ARG A 59 10.49 2.31 20.03
C ARG A 59 11.80 1.53 19.97
N TRP A 60 11.87 0.47 20.76
CA TRP A 60 12.85 -0.59 20.55
C TRP A 60 12.34 -1.53 19.47
N CYS A 61 13.18 -1.83 18.47
CA CYS A 61 12.92 -2.86 17.47
C CYS A 61 14.07 -3.86 17.53
N GLY A 62 13.81 -5.04 18.10
CA GLY A 62 14.86 -5.94 18.55
C GLY A 62 15.80 -5.21 19.53
N TRP A 63 17.10 -5.22 19.24
CA TRP A 63 18.13 -4.62 20.11
C TRP A 63 18.48 -3.18 19.75
N SER A 64 17.76 -2.57 18.82
CA SER A 64 18.03 -1.22 18.34
C SER A 64 16.93 -0.25 18.78
N TRP A 65 17.35 0.93 19.24
CA TRP A 65 16.45 2.04 19.53
C TRP A 65 16.22 2.86 18.26
N TYR A 66 14.96 3.13 17.94
CA TYR A 66 14.55 4.01 16.86
C TYR A 66 13.75 5.18 17.42
N SER A 67 14.08 6.40 16.98
CA SER A 67 13.26 7.58 17.29
C SER A 67 11.95 7.57 16.49
N ALA A 68 10.94 8.29 16.97
CA ALA A 68 9.75 8.59 16.18
C ALA A 68 10.13 9.11 14.77
N THR A 69 9.33 8.76 13.78
CA THR A 69 9.58 9.08 12.37
C THR A 69 8.30 9.53 11.66
N THR A 70 8.47 10.09 10.47
CA THR A 70 7.39 10.68 9.68
C THR A 70 6.33 9.65 9.28
N PRO A 71 5.03 10.01 9.28
CA PRO A 71 3.97 9.11 8.84
C PRO A 71 4.11 8.78 7.34
N LEU A 72 3.73 7.56 6.99
CA LEU A 72 3.59 7.09 5.62
C LEU A 72 2.31 7.64 4.97
N GLN A 73 2.34 7.77 3.66
CA GLN A 73 1.17 8.04 2.83
C GLN A 73 0.82 6.81 2.01
N TRP A 74 -0.47 6.57 1.81
CA TRP A 74 -0.93 5.49 0.93
C TRP A 74 -0.45 5.74 -0.51
N ASN A 75 -0.07 4.66 -1.18
CA ASN A 75 0.25 4.69 -2.59
C ASN A 75 -0.50 3.57 -3.32
N ASN A 76 -1.33 3.94 -4.30
CA ASN A 76 -2.18 2.98 -5.00
C ASN A 76 -1.39 1.93 -5.79
N GLN A 77 -0.23 2.27 -6.37
CA GLN A 77 0.57 1.32 -7.14
C GLN A 77 1.15 0.23 -6.23
N LEU A 78 1.70 0.63 -5.09
CA LEU A 78 2.23 -0.30 -4.08
C LEU A 78 1.13 -1.08 -3.38
N GLY A 79 -0.02 -0.45 -3.10
CA GLY A 79 -1.20 -1.14 -2.55
C GLY A 79 -1.74 -2.22 -3.48
N ASN A 80 -1.79 -1.94 -4.79
CA ASN A 80 -2.19 -2.93 -5.78
C ASN A 80 -1.18 -4.08 -5.90
N ALA A 81 0.13 -3.79 -5.85
CA ALA A 81 1.17 -4.83 -5.84
C ALA A 81 1.10 -5.72 -4.59
N ALA A 82 0.88 -5.12 -3.42
CA ALA A 82 0.66 -5.81 -2.15
C ALA A 82 -0.55 -6.75 -2.22
N ARG A 83 -1.68 -6.25 -2.72
CA ARG A 83 -2.91 -7.02 -2.90
C ARG A 83 -2.77 -8.14 -3.93
N GLY A 84 -2.02 -7.91 -5.01
CA GLY A 84 -1.72 -8.97 -5.98
C GLY A 84 -0.93 -10.13 -5.34
N HIS A 85 0.07 -9.82 -4.53
CA HIS A 85 0.84 -10.86 -3.81
C HIS A 85 -0.01 -11.58 -2.76
N ALA A 86 -0.88 -10.83 -2.08
CA ALA A 86 -1.86 -11.38 -1.16
C ALA A 86 -2.74 -12.46 -1.79
N GLU A 87 -3.33 -12.11 -2.94
CA GLU A 87 -4.22 -12.97 -3.70
C GLU A 87 -3.48 -14.18 -4.26
N ASP A 88 -2.23 -14.00 -4.72
CA ASP A 88 -1.39 -15.11 -5.21
C ASP A 88 -1.07 -16.12 -4.08
N MET A 89 -0.67 -15.64 -2.90
CA MET A 89 -0.45 -16.47 -1.71
C MET A 89 -1.70 -17.27 -1.33
N LEU A 90 -2.87 -16.61 -1.33
CA LEU A 90 -4.14 -17.26 -1.02
C LEU A 90 -4.53 -18.30 -2.08
N ALA A 91 -4.47 -17.94 -3.36
CA ALA A 91 -4.91 -18.77 -4.47
C ALA A 91 -4.04 -20.03 -4.63
N ARG A 92 -2.76 -19.93 -4.30
CA ARG A 92 -1.77 -21.01 -4.48
C ARG A 92 -1.32 -21.65 -3.16
N ASN A 93 -1.99 -21.31 -2.06
CA ASN A 93 -1.82 -21.90 -0.74
C ASN A 93 -0.36 -21.89 -0.25
N TYR A 94 0.28 -20.72 -0.25
CA TYR A 94 1.61 -20.53 0.31
C TYR A 94 1.69 -19.23 1.11
N PHE A 95 2.71 -19.11 1.96
CA PHE A 95 2.95 -17.91 2.78
C PHE A 95 4.45 -17.61 2.78
N ASP A 96 4.88 -16.77 1.85
CA ASP A 96 6.29 -16.42 1.63
C ASP A 96 6.38 -15.00 1.05
N HIS A 97 7.52 -14.34 1.28
CA HIS A 97 7.85 -13.07 0.64
C HIS A 97 8.05 -13.21 -0.87
N ASN A 98 8.66 -14.32 -1.27
CA ASN A 98 8.92 -14.61 -2.66
C ASN A 98 7.72 -15.32 -3.27
N SER A 99 7.27 -14.82 -4.41
CA SER A 99 6.25 -15.50 -5.20
C SER A 99 6.80 -16.83 -5.69
N LEU A 100 5.93 -17.83 -5.89
CA LEU A 100 6.34 -19.17 -6.35
C LEU A 100 6.96 -19.17 -7.76
N ASP A 101 6.81 -18.09 -8.52
CA ASP A 101 7.48 -17.85 -9.81
C ASP A 101 8.86 -17.19 -9.67
N GLY A 102 9.32 -16.97 -8.43
CA GLY A 102 10.62 -16.41 -8.10
C GLY A 102 10.66 -14.90 -7.92
N ARG A 103 9.56 -14.17 -8.15
CA ARG A 103 9.54 -12.72 -7.95
C ARG A 103 9.69 -12.35 -6.48
N THR A 104 10.62 -11.45 -6.21
CA THR A 104 10.84 -10.86 -4.88
C THR A 104 9.88 -9.69 -4.64
N PRO A 105 9.77 -9.18 -3.41
CA PRO A 105 9.03 -7.95 -3.15
C PRO A 105 9.52 -6.76 -3.99
N TRP A 106 10.84 -6.65 -4.22
CA TRP A 106 11.43 -5.61 -5.07
C TRP A 106 11.09 -5.77 -6.55
N ASP A 107 10.95 -7.00 -7.05
CA ASP A 107 10.48 -7.22 -8.42
C ASP A 107 9.03 -6.74 -8.56
N ARG A 108 8.15 -7.07 -7.60
CA ARG A 108 6.76 -6.60 -7.60
C ARG A 108 6.65 -5.07 -7.47
N MET A 109 7.53 -4.44 -6.67
CA MET A 109 7.63 -2.97 -6.63
C MET A 109 8.10 -2.39 -7.98
N ALA A 110 9.04 -3.06 -8.64
CA ALA A 110 9.53 -2.63 -9.94
C ALA A 110 8.46 -2.72 -11.04
N ASP A 111 7.68 -3.80 -11.04
CA ASP A 111 6.52 -3.97 -11.90
C ASP A 111 5.46 -2.87 -11.63
N ALA A 112 5.39 -2.36 -10.41
CA ALA A 112 4.53 -1.23 -10.02
C ALA A 112 5.11 0.16 -10.37
N GLY A 113 6.29 0.23 -11.02
CA GLY A 113 6.90 1.47 -11.51
C GLY A 113 7.93 2.11 -10.57
N TYR A 114 8.45 1.36 -9.60
CA TYR A 114 9.53 1.80 -8.72
C TYR A 114 10.91 1.29 -9.18
N PRO A 115 12.01 1.96 -8.82
CA PRO A 115 13.34 1.42 -9.07
C PRO A 115 13.58 0.12 -8.29
N ARG A 116 14.17 -0.90 -8.92
CA ARG A 116 14.51 -2.18 -8.24
C ARG A 116 15.38 -2.01 -6.99
N ASN A 117 16.20 -0.96 -6.95
CA ASN A 117 17.10 -0.65 -5.85
C ASN A 117 16.53 0.38 -4.86
N CYS A 118 15.22 0.66 -4.90
CA CYS A 118 14.62 1.56 -3.93
C CYS A 118 14.66 0.94 -2.51
N ALA A 119 14.82 1.80 -1.51
CA ALA A 119 14.68 1.39 -0.12
C ALA A 119 13.23 0.95 0.13
N GLY A 120 13.04 -0.20 0.76
CA GLY A 120 11.73 -0.79 1.01
C GLY A 120 11.82 -1.99 1.95
N GLY A 121 10.66 -2.49 2.39
CA GLY A 121 10.53 -3.70 3.18
C GLY A 121 9.11 -4.26 3.11
N GLU A 122 9.00 -5.58 3.18
CA GLU A 122 7.73 -6.30 3.14
C GLU A 122 7.40 -6.88 4.51
N ASN A 123 6.18 -6.59 5.01
CA ASN A 123 5.59 -7.35 6.11
C ASN A 123 4.40 -8.16 5.58
N ILE A 124 4.30 -9.44 5.95
CA ILE A 124 3.18 -10.31 5.60
C ILE A 124 2.49 -10.82 6.87
N ALA A 125 1.18 -11.04 6.78
CA ALA A 125 0.35 -11.60 7.85
C ALA A 125 -0.78 -12.42 7.24
N ALA A 126 -1.21 -13.49 7.93
CA ALA A 126 -2.31 -14.35 7.51
C ALA A 126 -3.29 -14.56 8.68
N ASN A 127 -4.58 -14.71 8.35
CA ASN A 127 -5.64 -15.02 9.32
C ASN A 127 -5.75 -14.05 10.52
N GLN A 128 -5.46 -12.77 10.30
CA GLN A 128 -5.52 -11.71 11.32
C GLN A 128 -6.35 -10.52 10.85
N ASN A 129 -6.93 -9.80 11.81
CA ASN A 129 -7.48 -8.46 11.58
C ASN A 129 -6.35 -7.41 11.57
N PRO A 130 -6.60 -6.15 11.13
CA PRO A 130 -5.56 -5.12 11.02
C PRO A 130 -4.77 -4.87 12.32
N ALA A 131 -5.47 -4.81 13.45
CA ALA A 131 -4.86 -4.53 14.76
C ALA A 131 -3.91 -5.66 15.19
N ALA A 132 -4.36 -6.90 15.08
CA ALA A 132 -3.56 -8.07 15.42
C ALA A 132 -2.32 -8.20 14.51
N ALA A 133 -2.45 -7.89 13.22
CA ALA A 133 -1.32 -7.92 12.29
C ALA A 133 -0.25 -6.88 12.65
N VAL A 134 -0.64 -5.62 12.86
CA VAL A 134 0.31 -4.56 13.23
C VAL A 134 0.93 -4.81 14.61
N GLU A 135 0.16 -5.30 15.57
CA GLU A 135 0.70 -5.67 16.89
C GLU A 135 1.76 -6.78 16.76
N ALA A 136 1.52 -7.80 15.93
CA ALA A 136 2.45 -8.89 15.72
C ALA A 136 3.78 -8.43 15.10
N TRP A 137 3.76 -7.46 14.17
CA TRP A 137 4.97 -6.92 13.56
C TRP A 137 5.80 -6.00 14.49
N LEU A 138 5.19 -5.50 15.55
CA LEU A 138 5.85 -4.61 16.51
C LEU A 138 6.53 -5.35 17.68
N LYS A 139 6.36 -6.67 17.78
CA LYS A 139 7.00 -7.53 18.79
C LYS A 139 8.35 -8.01 18.30
#